data_AF-A0A9P3K1V4-F1
#
_entry.id   AF-A0A9P3K1V4-F1
#
_cell.length_a   1.000
_cell.length_b   1.000
_cell.length_c   1.000
_cell.angle_alpha   90.00
_cell.angle_beta   90.00
_cell.angle_gamma   90.00
#
_symmetry.space_group_name_H-M   'P 1'
#
loop_
_entity.id
_entity.type
_entity.pdbx_description
1 polymer ?
#
loop_
_entity_poly.entity_id
_entity_poly.type
_entity_poly.pdbx_seq_one_letter_code
_entity_poly.pdbx_strand_id
1 'polypeptide(L)'
;LCKVVPPDLADLIRKYLDIFPDDLLAGLPPSRPEHHRIELEPSAHPTVQRQFRLSQLELEELYQQLDCLLTKGFIRPSTLPYAPR
;
A
#
# COMPACT_ATOMS: atom_id res chain seq x y z
N LEU A 1 22.66 0.30 14.92
CA LEU A 1 23.17 1.68 14.76
C LEU A 1 22.41 2.57 15.72
N CYS A 2 22.99 2.91 16.87
CA CYS A 2 22.41 3.88 17.80
C CYS A 2 22.39 5.24 17.10
N LYS A 3 21.25 5.62 16.51
CA LYS A 3 21.07 6.93 15.89
C LYS A 3 21.02 7.97 17.02
N VAL A 4 22.16 8.55 17.34
CA VAL A 4 22.22 9.73 18.20
C VAL A 4 21.53 10.86 17.42
N VAL A 5 20.30 11.18 17.83
CA VAL A 5 19.53 12.29 17.25
C VAL A 5 20.16 13.58 17.78
N PRO A 6 20.61 14.50 16.90
CA PRO A 6 21.10 15.81 17.32
C PRO A 6 20.02 16.53 18.15
N PRO A 7 20.39 17.27 19.21
CA PRO A 7 19.42 17.92 20.10
C PRO A 7 18.46 18.85 19.33
N ASP A 8 18.96 19.57 18.33
CA ASP A 8 18.14 20.47 17.49
C ASP A 8 17.12 19.72 16.62
N LEU A 9 17.41 18.46 16.27
CA LEU A 9 16.53 17.60 15.48
C LEU A 9 15.48 16.92 16.37
N ALA A 10 15.76 16.73 17.66
CA ALA A 10 14.86 16.07 18.59
C ALA A 10 13.56 16.85 18.78
N ASP A 11 13.65 18.18 18.89
CA ASP A 11 12.47 19.05 19.01
C ASP A 11 11.66 19.10 17.70
N LEU A 12 12.33 19.06 16.56
CA LEU A 12 11.68 18.99 15.26
C LEU A 12 10.91 17.68 15.07
N ILE A 13 11.54 16.54 15.42
CA ILE A 13 10.90 15.23 15.35
C ILE A 13 9.69 15.21 16.29
N ARG A 14 9.85 15.68 17.55
CA ARG A 14 8.73 15.75 18.50
C ARG A 14 7.55 16.56 18.00
N LYS A 15 7.83 17.66 17.30
CA LYS A 15 6.81 18.54 16.71
C LYS A 15 6.02 17.89 15.58
N TYR A 16 6.61 16.93 14.85
CA TYR A 16 6.03 16.28 13.68
C TYR A 16 5.90 14.76 13.83
N LEU A 17 5.86 14.27 15.07
CA LEU A 17 5.71 12.84 15.40
C LEU A 17 4.46 12.23 14.76
N ASP A 18 3.41 13.02 14.58
CA ASP A 18 2.15 12.66 13.95
C ASP A 18 2.28 12.41 12.43
N ILE A 19 3.26 13.03 11.76
CA ILE A 19 3.54 12.85 10.33
C ILE A 19 4.43 11.62 10.07
N PHE A 20 5.19 11.19 11.07
CA PHE A 20 6.10 10.04 10.99
C PHE A 20 5.70 8.91 11.95
N PRO A 21 4.50 8.31 11.79
CA PRO A 21 4.14 7.14 12.56
C PRO A 21 5.03 5.94 12.19
N ASP A 22 5.26 5.04 13.14
CA ASP A 22 6.07 3.82 12.92
C ASP A 22 5.42 2.86 11.91
N ASP A 23 4.09 2.94 11.74
CA ASP A 23 3.33 2.20 10.73
C ASP A 23 2.34 3.15 10.03
N LEU A 24 1.93 2.80 8.81
CA LEU A 24 0.99 3.58 8.02
C LEU A 24 -0.38 3.64 8.71
N LEU A 25 -0.96 4.85 8.74
CA LEU A 25 -2.32 5.06 9.24
C LEU A 25 -3.31 4.21 8.44
N ALA A 26 -4.23 3.55 9.14
CA ALA A 26 -5.30 2.78 8.51
C ALA A 26 -6.24 3.70 7.72
N GLY A 27 -6.68 3.24 6.56
CA GLY A 27 -7.60 3.95 5.68
C GLY A 27 -6.91 4.77 4.59
N LEU A 28 -7.73 5.25 3.65
CA LEU A 28 -7.25 6.10 2.56
C LEU A 28 -6.88 7.49 3.10
N PRO A 29 -5.90 8.17 2.49
CA PRO A 29 -5.60 9.55 2.82
C PRO A 29 -6.84 10.43 2.61
N PRO A 30 -6.92 11.58 3.31
CA PRO A 30 -8.01 12.53 3.13
C PRO A 30 -8.17 12.91 1.65
N SER A 31 -9.41 13.12 1.23
CA SER A 31 -9.72 13.46 -0.16
C SER A 31 -8.95 14.73 -0.57
N ARG A 32 -8.27 14.66 -1.71
CA ARG A 32 -7.54 15.77 -2.32
C ARG A 32 -8.25 16.18 -3.61
N PRO A 33 -8.09 17.44 -4.07
CA PRO A 33 -8.72 17.92 -5.31
C PRO A 33 -8.34 17.08 -6.54
N GLU A 34 -7.11 16.55 -6.52
CA GLU A 34 -6.58 15.67 -7.55
C GLU A 34 -6.68 14.23 -7.08
N HIS A 35 -7.49 13.44 -7.79
CA HIS A 35 -7.52 11.99 -7.63
C HIS A 35 -6.57 11.34 -8.63
N HIS A 36 -5.89 10.28 -8.17
CA HIS A 36 -5.10 9.45 -9.07
C HIS A 36 -6.03 8.79 -10.10
N ARG A 37 -5.81 9.08 -11.39
CA ARG A 37 -6.49 8.43 -12.52
C ARG A 37 -5.46 7.77 -13.39
N ILE A 38 -5.76 6.54 -13.81
CA ILE A 38 -4.97 5.82 -14.81
C ILE A 38 -5.73 5.99 -16.14
N GLU A 39 -5.11 6.69 -17.08
CA GLU A 39 -5.62 6.80 -18.44
C GLU A 39 -5.18 5.57 -19.23
N LEU A 40 -6.11 4.97 -19.96
CA LEU A 40 -5.84 3.81 -20.81
C LEU A 40 -5.77 4.28 -22.26
N GLU A 41 -4.86 3.69 -23.02
CA GLU A 41 -4.84 3.85 -24.47
C GLU A 41 -6.18 3.39 -25.07
N PRO A 42 -6.74 4.07 -26.10
CA PRO A 42 -8.05 3.74 -26.66
C PRO A 42 -8.19 2.29 -27.17
N SER A 43 -7.09 1.65 -27.52
CA SER A 43 -7.02 0.26 -27.99
C SER A 43 -6.55 -0.73 -26.90
N ALA A 44 -6.44 -0.31 -25.64
CA ALA A 44 -6.05 -1.19 -24.55
C ALA A 44 -7.17 -2.20 -24.26
N HIS A 45 -6.81 -3.48 -24.29
CA HIS A 45 -7.71 -4.58 -23.92
C HIS A 45 -7.30 -5.18 -22.57
N PRO A 46 -8.26 -5.65 -21.76
CA PRO A 46 -7.96 -6.32 -20.51
C PRO A 46 -7.10 -7.55 -20.77
N THR A 47 -5.96 -7.61 -20.11
CA THR A 47 -5.11 -8.80 -20.10
C THR A 47 -5.44 -9.61 -18.86
N VAL A 48 -5.61 -10.92 -19.03
CA VAL A 48 -5.78 -11.86 -17.94
C VAL A 48 -4.67 -12.90 -18.00
N GLN A 49 -3.75 -12.85 -17.05
CA GLN A 49 -2.74 -13.88 -16.88
C GLN A 49 -3.06 -14.77 -15.69
N ARG A 50 -2.60 -16.03 -15.76
CA ARG A 50 -2.68 -16.95 -14.63
C ARG A 50 -1.75 -16.47 -13.51
N GLN A 51 -2.21 -16.62 -12.28
CA GLN A 51 -1.40 -16.39 -11.10
C GLN A 51 -0.14 -17.27 -11.12
N PHE A 52 0.96 -16.73 -10.62
CA PHE A 52 2.19 -17.50 -10.43
C PHE A 52 1.95 -18.65 -9.45
N ARG A 53 2.65 -19.76 -9.67
CA ARG A 53 2.62 -20.89 -8.73
C ARG A 53 3.50 -20.52 -7.54
N LEU A 54 2.87 -20.44 -6.38
CA LEU A 54 3.54 -20.20 -5.10
C LEU A 54 3.63 -21.52 -4.33
N SER A 55 4.71 -21.69 -3.58
CA SER A 55 4.87 -22.76 -2.60
C SER A 55 3.94 -22.54 -1.40
N GLN A 56 3.81 -23.56 -0.54
CA GLN A 56 2.97 -23.49 0.66
C GLN A 56 3.34 -22.29 1.56
N LEU A 57 4.64 -22.08 1.79
CA LEU A 57 5.13 -21.01 2.66
C LEU A 57 4.83 -19.62 2.08
N GLU A 58 5.00 -19.46 0.77
CA GLU A 58 4.71 -18.20 0.09
C GLU A 58 3.20 -17.89 0.07
N LEU A 59 2.35 -18.92 -0.03
CA LEU A 59 0.91 -18.76 0.08
C LEU A 59 0.50 -18.28 1.48
N GLU A 60 1.07 -18.86 2.54
CA GLU A 60 0.78 -18.46 3.92
C GLU A 60 1.14 -16.99 4.16
N GLU A 61 2.31 -16.55 3.70
CA GLU A 61 2.73 -15.15 3.80
C GLU A 61 1.83 -14.23 2.97
N LEU A 62 1.46 -14.64 1.74
CA LEU A 62 0.56 -13.87 0.89
C LEU A 62 -0.79 -13.63 1.58
N TYR A 63 -1.37 -14.65 2.20
CA TYR A 63 -2.65 -14.49 2.90
C TYR A 63 -2.53 -13.56 4.11
N GLN A 64 -1.44 -13.66 4.88
CA GLN A 64 -1.20 -12.74 6.01
C GLN A 64 -1.09 -11.28 5.54
N GLN A 65 -0.40 -11.04 4.43
CA GLN A 65 -0.29 -9.69 3.85
C GLN A 65 -1.63 -9.18 3.33
N LEU A 66 -2.40 -10.03 2.64
CA LEU A 66 -3.73 -9.67 2.14
C LEU A 66 -4.67 -9.30 3.29
N ASP A 67 -4.71 -10.09 4.36
CA ASP A 67 -5.55 -9.82 5.52
C ASP A 67 -5.15 -8.51 6.22
N CYS A 68 -3.85 -8.25 6.33
CA CYS A 68 -3.33 -6.99 6.86
C CYS A 68 -3.77 -5.79 6.01
N LEU A 69 -3.64 -5.88 4.68
CA LEU A 69 -4.01 -4.80 3.75
C LEU A 69 -5.53 -4.57 3.68
N LEU A 70 -6.32 -5.64 3.78
CA LEU A 70 -7.79 -5.57 3.86
C LEU A 70 -8.22 -4.90 5.18
N THR A 71 -7.62 -5.29 6.30
CA THR A 71 -7.90 -4.70 7.62
C THR A 71 -7.51 -3.22 7.67
N LYS A 72 -6.39 -2.85 7.03
CA LYS A 72 -5.98 -1.45 6.88
C LYS A 72 -6.86 -0.66 5.89
N GLY A 73 -7.72 -1.31 5.11
CA GLY A 73 -8.61 -0.66 4.16
C GLY A 73 -7.92 -0.12 2.90
N PHE A 74 -6.70 -0.59 2.61
CA PHE A 74 -5.95 -0.16 1.42
C PHE A 74 -6.41 -0.86 0.15
N ILE A 75 -6.90 -2.09 0.28
CA ILE A 75 -7.44 -2.89 -0.84
C ILE A 75 -8.88 -3.31 -0.55
N ARG A 76 -9.60 -3.68 -1.61
CA ARG A 76 -10.95 -4.24 -1.54
C ARG A 76 -11.14 -5.30 -2.62
N PRO A 77 -12.00 -6.30 -2.40
CA PRO A 77 -12.41 -7.22 -3.45
C PRO A 77 -12.97 -6.45 -4.65
N SER A 78 -12.62 -6.88 -5.86
CA SER A 78 -13.10 -6.28 -7.11
C SER A 78 -13.38 -7.34 -8.15
N THR A 79 -14.29 -7.04 -9.09
CA THR A 79 -14.71 -7.92 -10.19
C THR A 79 -14.22 -7.42 -11.54
N LEU A 80 -13.10 -6.70 -11.56
CA LEU A 80 -12.57 -6.10 -12.79
C LEU A 80 -12.05 -7.19 -13.75
N PRO A 81 -12.19 -7.00 -15.07
CA PRO A 81 -11.70 -7.96 -16.07
C PRO A 81 -10.17 -7.90 -16.24
N TYR A 82 -9.47 -7.04 -15.50
CA TYR A 82 -8.02 -6.88 -15.55
C TYR A 82 -7.37 -7.76 -14.48
N ALA A 83 -6.42 -8.59 -14.88
CA ALA A 83 -5.54 -9.29 -13.95
C ALA A 83 -4.07 -8.92 -14.24
N PRO A 84 -3.18 -9.02 -13.24
CA PRO A 84 -1.76 -8.73 -13.44
C PRO A 84 -1.18 -9.62 -14.54
N ARG A 85 -0.23 -9.06 -15.27
CA ARG A 85 0.66 -9.78 -16.18
C ARG A 85 1.79 -10.45 -15.40
#